data_AF-E2C118-F1
#
_entry.id   AF-E2C118-F1
#
_cell.length_a   1.000
_cell.length_b   1.000
_cell.length_c   1.000
_cell.angle_alpha   90.00
_cell.angle_beta   90.00
_cell.angle_gamma   90.00
#
_symmetry.space_group_name_H-M   'P 1'
#
loop_
_entity.id
_entity.type
_entity.pdbx_description
1 polymer ?
#
loop_
_entity_poly.entity_id
_entity_poly.type
_entity_poly.pdbx_seq_one_letter_code
_entity_poly.pdbx_strand_id
1 'polypeptide(L)'
;MRVELYGCYWSDGVVSYSMPQGDKRGNGWEFFDATYDGHWDGELRRGLGQLTDGRTGPDNFRMGYYDNDRTNQGWIGWRNDTRSQPVEIKFEFDKVREFSAVHIYCNNQFTKDVQVSDSHAIRVFEYSSTSYPRARGMHLLSA
;
A
#
# COMPACT_ATOMS: atom_id res chain seq x y z
N MET A 1 -15.41 2.10 -35.26
CA MET A 1 -14.43 2.41 -34.19
C MET A 1 -13.37 1.33 -34.23
N ARG A 2 -12.07 1.69 -34.26
CA ARG A 2 -10.94 0.73 -34.15
C ARG A 2 -10.21 1.06 -32.85
N VAL A 3 -9.96 0.04 -32.03
CA VAL A 3 -9.26 0.15 -30.75
C VAL A 3 -8.12 -0.87 -30.74
N GLU A 4 -6.99 -0.49 -30.17
CA GLU A 4 -5.85 -1.35 -29.92
C GLU A 4 -5.50 -1.25 -28.42
N LEU A 5 -5.23 -2.39 -27.79
CA LEU A 5 -4.89 -2.49 -26.36
C LEU A 5 -3.46 -3.00 -26.23
N TYR A 6 -2.67 -2.28 -25.45
CA TYR A 6 -1.27 -2.61 -25.16
C TYR A 6 -1.14 -2.92 -23.67
N GLY A 7 -0.45 -4.00 -23.33
CA GLY A 7 -0.26 -4.43 -21.94
C GLY A 7 0.45 -5.77 -21.85
N CYS A 8 0.54 -6.29 -20.63
CA CYS A 8 1.05 -7.62 -20.32
C CYS A 8 0.01 -8.42 -19.52
N TYR A 9 0.26 -9.73 -19.37
CA TYR A 9 -0.56 -10.57 -18.51
C TYR A 9 -0.38 -10.18 -17.04
N TRP A 10 -1.49 -10.10 -16.31
CA TRP A 10 -1.50 -9.90 -14.86
C TRP A 10 -1.19 -11.22 -14.14
N SER A 11 0.08 -11.46 -13.82
CA SER A 11 0.55 -12.71 -13.17
C SER A 11 0.28 -12.77 -11.67
N ASP A 12 0.32 -11.61 -11.02
CA ASP A 12 0.32 -11.48 -9.56
C ASP A 12 -1.01 -11.93 -8.95
N GLY A 13 -2.10 -11.78 -9.71
CA GLY A 13 -3.40 -12.33 -9.37
C GLY A 13 -4.10 -11.64 -8.21
N VAL A 14 -3.56 -10.51 -7.73
CA VAL A 14 -4.26 -9.65 -6.78
C VAL A 14 -5.50 -9.08 -7.48
N VAL A 15 -6.66 -9.28 -6.88
CA VAL A 15 -7.96 -8.78 -7.36
C VAL A 15 -8.33 -7.50 -6.64
N SER A 16 -8.06 -7.44 -5.33
CA SER A 16 -8.21 -6.22 -4.56
C SER A 16 -7.32 -6.24 -3.33
N TYR A 17 -7.08 -5.07 -2.75
CA TYR A 17 -6.61 -4.98 -1.38
C TYR A 17 -7.46 -4.03 -0.56
N SER A 18 -7.52 -4.29 0.75
CA SER A 18 -8.19 -3.41 1.71
C SER A 18 -7.24 -2.97 2.80
N MET A 19 -7.29 -1.68 3.14
CA MET A 19 -6.48 -1.08 4.18
C MET A 19 -7.07 0.27 4.63
N PRO A 20 -6.68 0.80 5.80
CA PRO A 20 -6.94 2.19 6.14
C PRO A 20 -6.35 3.12 5.09
N GLN A 21 -7.03 4.21 4.75
CA GLN A 21 -6.43 5.23 3.88
C GLN A 21 -5.18 5.82 4.56
N GLY A 22 -4.20 6.24 3.75
CA GLY A 22 -3.02 6.93 4.23
C GLY A 22 -3.34 8.24 4.93
N ASP A 23 -2.33 8.84 5.57
CA ASP A 23 -2.45 10.04 6.38
C ASP A 23 -1.84 11.27 5.72
N LYS A 24 -2.29 12.45 6.16
CA LYS A 24 -1.64 13.72 5.84
C LYS A 24 -0.55 14.04 6.87
N ARG A 25 0.57 14.59 6.40
CA ARG A 25 1.64 15.14 7.23
C ARG A 25 1.73 16.65 7.05
N GLY A 26 1.25 17.38 8.07
CA GLY A 26 1.22 18.84 8.04
C GLY A 26 0.30 19.38 6.94
N ASN A 27 0.58 20.60 6.47
CA ASN A 27 -0.28 21.33 5.52
C ASN A 27 -0.01 21.03 4.03
N GLY A 28 0.88 20.09 3.69
CA GLY A 28 1.33 19.95 2.30
C GLY A 28 1.79 18.57 1.86
N TRP A 29 1.65 17.52 2.69
CA TRP A 29 2.05 16.17 2.28
C TRP A 29 0.90 15.23 2.52
N GLU A 30 0.37 14.65 1.45
CA GLU A 30 -0.70 13.65 1.48
C GLU A 30 -0.08 12.33 1.03
N PHE A 31 -0.10 11.32 1.91
CA PHE A 31 0.41 9.99 1.61
C PHE A 31 -0.74 9.01 1.36
N PHE A 32 -1.72 9.47 0.60
CA PHE A 32 -2.91 8.70 0.26
C PHE A 32 -2.61 7.75 -0.89
N ASP A 33 -3.41 6.70 -1.00
CA ASP A 33 -3.51 5.94 -2.24
C ASP A 33 -4.36 6.73 -3.23
N ALA A 34 -3.70 7.55 -4.05
CA ALA A 34 -4.33 8.51 -4.96
C ALA A 34 -4.88 7.87 -6.24
N THR A 35 -4.38 6.68 -6.59
CA THR A 35 -4.84 5.93 -7.77
C THR A 35 -5.78 4.79 -7.41
N TYR A 36 -6.25 4.73 -6.16
CA TYR A 36 -7.16 3.68 -5.73
C TYR A 36 -8.47 3.73 -6.50
N ASP A 37 -8.82 2.64 -7.19
CA ASP A 37 -9.99 2.56 -8.07
C ASP A 37 -11.24 1.98 -7.38
N GLY A 38 -11.09 1.56 -6.12
CA GLY A 38 -12.16 0.99 -5.31
C GLY A 38 -12.94 2.02 -4.50
N HIS A 39 -13.71 1.52 -3.53
CA HIS A 39 -14.45 2.37 -2.61
C HIS A 39 -13.55 2.84 -1.47
N TRP A 40 -13.62 4.13 -1.13
CA TRP A 40 -13.14 4.63 0.16
C TRP A 40 -14.30 5.17 1.00
N ASP A 41 -14.28 4.87 2.29
CA ASP A 41 -15.00 5.59 3.35
C ASP A 41 -14.28 5.32 4.68
N GLY A 42 -13.18 6.06 4.91
CA GLY A 42 -12.22 5.83 6.00
C GLY A 42 -11.28 4.63 5.78
N GLU A 43 -11.77 3.58 5.12
CA GLU A 43 -10.98 2.43 4.64
C GLU A 43 -11.15 2.23 3.14
N LEU A 44 -10.08 1.77 2.50
CA LEU A 44 -10.02 1.35 1.10
C LEU A 44 -10.54 -0.08 0.98
N ARG A 45 -11.46 -0.33 0.04
CA ARG A 45 -12.06 -1.64 -0.19
C ARG A 45 -12.35 -1.89 -1.66
N ARG A 46 -12.19 -3.15 -2.08
CA ARG A 46 -12.62 -3.68 -3.38
C ARG A 46 -11.99 -2.96 -4.59
N GLY A 47 -10.75 -2.53 -4.45
CA GLY A 47 -9.99 -1.92 -5.53
C GLY A 47 -8.51 -2.24 -5.46
N LEU A 48 -7.82 -1.74 -6.47
CA LEU A 48 -6.38 -1.71 -6.66
C LEU A 48 -5.92 -0.26 -6.72
N GLY A 49 -4.62 -0.05 -6.62
CA GLY A 49 -4.03 1.29 -6.59
C GLY A 49 -2.52 1.20 -6.52
N GLN A 50 -1.88 2.13 -5.82
CA GLN A 50 -0.43 2.30 -5.85
C GLN A 50 0.37 1.12 -5.29
N LEU A 51 -0.23 0.24 -4.48
CA LEU A 51 0.47 -0.95 -3.99
C LEU A 51 0.59 -2.06 -5.04
N THR A 52 -0.08 -1.91 -6.19
CA THR A 52 -0.08 -2.90 -7.27
C THR A 52 0.08 -2.27 -8.65
N ASP A 53 0.52 -1.02 -8.75
CA ASP A 53 0.70 -0.32 -10.04
C ASP A 53 2.07 -0.58 -10.70
N GLY A 54 2.94 -1.33 -10.02
CA GLY A 54 4.29 -1.69 -10.47
C GLY A 54 5.31 -0.53 -10.38
N ARG A 55 4.98 0.55 -9.67
CA ARG A 55 5.86 1.72 -9.49
C ARG A 55 6.42 1.76 -8.08
N THR A 56 7.74 1.92 -7.98
CA THR A 56 8.42 2.14 -6.70
C THR A 56 8.53 3.63 -6.40
N GLY A 57 8.37 4.04 -5.15
CA GLY A 57 8.56 5.43 -4.74
C GLY A 57 10.03 5.88 -4.79
N PRO A 58 10.30 7.19 -4.99
CA PRO A 58 11.66 7.73 -4.98
C PRO A 58 12.27 7.70 -3.57
N ASP A 59 13.60 7.63 -3.47
CA ASP A 59 14.35 7.66 -2.20
C ASP A 59 13.93 8.84 -1.31
N ASN A 60 13.81 10.03 -1.92
CA ASN A 60 13.27 11.20 -1.27
C ASN A 60 11.76 11.20 -1.40
N PHE A 61 11.07 10.82 -0.32
CA PHE A 61 9.60 10.84 -0.26
C PHE A 61 9.00 12.22 -0.56
N ARG A 62 9.81 13.29 -0.48
CA ARG A 62 9.38 14.65 -0.83
C ARG A 62 9.43 14.99 -2.32
N MET A 63 10.14 14.21 -3.14
CA MET A 63 10.31 14.52 -4.56
C MET A 63 9.04 14.24 -5.38
N GLY A 64 8.26 13.22 -5.00
CA GLY A 64 7.02 12.87 -5.71
C GLY A 64 5.89 13.93 -5.64
N TYR A 65 6.03 14.95 -4.78
CA TYR A 65 5.04 16.03 -4.65
C TYR A 65 5.30 17.24 -5.55
N TYR A 66 6.55 17.44 -5.99
CA TYR A 66 6.92 18.58 -6.84
C TYR A 66 6.79 18.28 -8.33
N ASP A 67 6.58 17.03 -8.70
CA ASP A 67 6.04 16.72 -10.02
C ASP A 67 4.56 17.09 -10.02
N ASN A 68 4.14 17.91 -10.99
CA ASN A 68 2.75 18.30 -11.22
C ASN A 68 1.81 17.12 -11.52
N ASP A 69 2.34 15.90 -11.52
CA ASP A 69 1.61 14.69 -11.77
C ASP A 69 1.18 14.10 -10.41
N ARG A 70 -0.08 14.30 -10.03
CA ARG A 70 -0.66 13.75 -8.80
C ARG A 70 -0.55 12.22 -8.71
N THR A 71 -0.23 11.56 -9.83
CA THR A 71 0.04 10.12 -9.95
C THR A 71 1.48 9.72 -9.63
N ASN A 72 2.37 10.68 -9.30
CA ASN A 72 3.77 10.44 -8.90
C ASN A 72 3.97 10.49 -7.37
N GLN A 73 2.88 10.46 -6.59
CA GLN A 73 2.90 10.33 -5.14
C GLN A 73 3.31 8.90 -4.75
N GLY A 74 4.55 8.50 -5.01
CA GLY A 74 4.99 7.09 -4.94
C GLY A 74 4.99 6.42 -3.57
N TRP A 75 4.43 7.04 -2.53
CA TRP A 75 4.41 6.49 -1.17
C TRP A 75 3.03 6.62 -0.53
N ILE A 76 2.52 5.50 0.00
CA ILE A 76 1.38 5.48 0.91
C ILE A 76 1.90 5.36 2.33
N GLY A 77 1.35 6.15 3.26
CA GLY A 77 1.93 6.30 4.59
C GLY A 77 0.93 6.53 5.68
N TRP A 78 1.21 5.97 6.86
CA TRP A 78 0.40 6.14 8.05
C TRP A 78 1.25 6.72 9.18
N ARG A 79 0.62 7.51 10.05
CA ARG A 79 1.24 8.05 11.27
C ARG A 79 1.00 7.12 12.45
N ASN A 80 1.98 7.03 13.36
CA ASN A 80 1.89 6.17 14.53
C ASN A 80 1.11 6.85 15.66
N ASP A 81 1.29 8.17 15.79
CA ASP A 81 0.75 8.95 16.90
C ASP A 81 -0.77 9.07 16.86
N THR A 82 -1.38 8.86 15.71
CA THR A 82 -2.83 8.86 15.51
C THR A 82 -3.47 7.48 15.64
N ARG A 83 -2.70 6.39 15.76
CA ARG A 83 -3.21 5.02 15.62
C ARG A 83 -2.97 4.18 16.87
N SER A 84 -4.03 3.55 17.35
CA SER A 84 -3.97 2.57 18.45
C SER A 84 -3.62 1.16 17.98
N GLN A 85 -3.73 0.92 16.67
CA GLN A 85 -3.50 -0.37 16.03
C GLN A 85 -2.54 -0.24 14.83
N PRO A 86 -1.72 -1.27 14.56
CA PRO A 86 -0.92 -1.38 13.35
C PRO A 86 -1.76 -1.22 12.09
N VAL A 87 -1.10 -0.85 11.00
CA VAL A 87 -1.70 -0.90 9.67
C VAL A 87 -1.86 -2.35 9.27
N GLU A 88 -3.10 -2.75 8.96
CA GLU A 88 -3.42 -4.06 8.41
C GLU A 88 -3.81 -3.89 6.95
N ILE A 89 -3.14 -4.65 6.07
CA ILE A 89 -3.43 -4.68 4.64
C ILE A 89 -3.82 -6.11 4.30
N LYS A 90 -4.97 -6.27 3.65
CA LYS A 90 -5.48 -7.57 3.22
C LYS A 90 -5.48 -7.59 1.70
N PHE A 91 -4.81 -8.58 1.12
CA PHE A 91 -4.82 -8.83 -0.31
C PHE A 91 -5.76 -9.99 -0.61
N GLU A 92 -6.65 -9.79 -1.57
CA GLU A 92 -7.51 -10.83 -2.13
C GLU A 92 -6.96 -11.28 -3.48
N PHE A 93 -6.83 -12.58 -3.67
CA PHE A 93 -6.30 -13.19 -4.89
C PHE A 93 -7.41 -13.88 -5.68
N ASP A 94 -7.25 -13.94 -7.00
CA ASP A 94 -8.16 -14.57 -7.95
C ASP A 94 -8.40 -16.07 -7.71
N LYS A 95 -7.40 -16.75 -7.13
CA LYS A 95 -7.41 -18.17 -6.78
C LYS A 95 -6.44 -18.44 -5.64
N VAL A 96 -6.52 -19.64 -5.08
CA VAL A 96 -5.52 -20.14 -4.11
C VAL A 96 -4.16 -20.24 -4.79
N ARG A 97 -3.13 -19.71 -4.13
CA ARG A 97 -1.76 -19.59 -4.66
C ARG A 97 -0.75 -20.00 -3.59
N GLU A 98 0.37 -20.53 -4.05
CA GLU A 98 1.56 -20.76 -3.22
C GLU A 98 2.43 -19.50 -3.25
N PHE A 99 2.75 -18.95 -2.08
CA PHE A 99 3.55 -17.74 -1.95
C PHE A 99 4.99 -18.10 -1.58
N SER A 100 5.95 -17.82 -2.47
CA SER A 100 7.37 -17.99 -2.18
C SER A 100 7.97 -16.80 -1.44
N ALA A 101 7.50 -15.59 -1.77
CA ALA A 101 7.97 -14.35 -1.18
C ALA A 101 6.89 -13.25 -1.30
N VAL A 102 6.97 -12.26 -0.41
CA VAL A 102 6.25 -11.00 -0.52
C VAL A 102 7.29 -9.90 -0.46
N HIS A 103 7.34 -9.06 -1.49
CA HIS A 103 8.22 -7.89 -1.53
C HIS A 103 7.40 -6.67 -1.16
N ILE A 104 7.95 -5.89 -0.24
CA ILE A 104 7.34 -4.67 0.24
C ILE A 104 8.45 -3.63 0.26
N TYR A 105 8.26 -2.55 -0.49
CA TYR A 105 9.24 -1.48 -0.54
C TYR A 105 8.82 -0.43 0.47
N CYS A 106 9.76 -0.04 1.32
CA CYS A 106 9.52 0.89 2.42
C CYS A 106 10.52 2.04 2.36
N ASN A 107 10.07 3.25 2.64
CA ASN A 107 10.96 4.41 2.74
C ASN A 107 11.63 4.46 4.13
N ASN A 108 12.94 4.68 4.18
CA ASN A 108 13.71 4.76 5.44
C ASN A 108 14.47 6.10 5.61
N GLN A 109 13.80 7.23 5.39
CA GLN A 109 14.37 8.55 5.68
C GLN A 109 14.23 8.95 7.16
N PHE A 110 14.96 8.24 8.05
CA PHE A 110 14.86 8.41 9.50
C PHE A 110 15.16 9.85 9.97
N THR A 111 16.04 10.57 9.25
CA THR A 111 16.37 11.98 9.51
C THR A 111 15.20 12.94 9.31
N LYS A 112 14.08 12.45 8.74
CA LYS A 112 12.85 13.18 8.51
C LYS A 112 11.66 12.44 9.13
N ASP A 113 11.85 11.66 10.18
CA ASP A 113 10.80 10.90 10.89
C ASP A 113 10.05 9.90 10.00
N VAL A 114 10.69 9.42 8.93
CA VAL A 114 10.19 8.34 8.08
C VAL A 114 11.02 7.09 8.36
N GLN A 115 10.39 6.05 8.89
CA GLN A 115 11.10 4.88 9.35
C GLN A 115 10.37 3.62 8.88
N VAL A 116 11.17 2.60 8.58
CA VAL A 116 10.71 1.24 8.38
C VAL A 116 10.27 0.70 9.74
N SER A 117 9.14 0.01 9.81
CA SER A 117 8.68 -0.58 11.07
C SER A 117 9.65 -1.64 11.56
N ASP A 118 9.97 -1.60 12.85
CA ASP A 118 10.75 -2.65 13.51
C ASP A 118 10.00 -4.00 13.56
N SER A 119 8.70 -4.03 13.23
CA SER A 119 7.93 -5.26 13.10
C SER A 119 7.07 -5.27 11.83
N HIS A 120 7.39 -6.18 10.92
CA HIS A 120 6.54 -6.55 9.80
C HIS A 120 5.92 -7.89 10.14
N ALA A 121 4.63 -7.91 10.49
CA ALA A 121 3.89 -9.15 10.64
C ALA A 121 3.10 -9.39 9.34
N ILE A 122 3.74 -10.04 8.36
CA ILE A 122 3.02 -10.54 7.19
C ILE A 122 2.22 -11.76 7.63
N ARG A 123 0.90 -11.69 7.49
CA ARG A 123 -0.02 -12.79 7.78
C ARG A 123 -0.63 -13.24 6.48
N VAL A 124 -0.31 -14.46 6.07
CA VAL A 124 -0.98 -15.11 4.94
C VAL A 124 -2.18 -15.85 5.51
N PHE A 125 -3.38 -15.46 5.10
CA PHE A 125 -4.61 -16.14 5.46
C PHE A 125 -5.02 -17.07 4.32
N GLU A 126 -5.23 -18.34 4.64
CA GLU A 126 -5.93 -19.28 3.77
C GLU A 126 -7.41 -19.32 4.17
N TYR A 127 -8.30 -19.48 3.19
CA TYR A 127 -9.75 -19.56 3.38
C TYR A 127 -10.14 -20.90 4.04
N SER A 128 -9.72 -21.12 5.28
CA SER A 128 -10.10 -22.28 6.10
C SER A 128 -9.75 -22.08 7.58
N SER A 129 -10.69 -21.50 8.33
CA SER A 129 -10.87 -21.61 9.79
C SER A 129 -9.69 -21.27 10.75
N THR A 130 -9.90 -20.18 11.50
CA THR A 130 -9.62 -20.00 12.95
C THR A 130 -8.17 -19.90 13.46
N SER A 131 -7.75 -18.65 13.80
CA SER A 131 -7.29 -18.19 15.13
C SER A 131 -6.20 -17.08 15.08
N TYR A 132 -6.27 -16.14 16.04
CA TYR A 132 -5.50 -14.89 16.14
C TYR A 132 -4.24 -15.02 17.02
N PRO A 133 -3.17 -14.23 16.78
CA PRO A 133 -2.77 -13.22 17.79
C PRO A 133 -2.12 -11.94 17.23
N ARG A 134 -2.33 -10.75 17.83
CA ARG A 134 -1.89 -9.36 17.46
C ARG A 134 -0.36 -9.06 17.45
N ALA A 135 0.10 -8.03 16.70
CA ALA A 135 1.28 -7.18 17.01
C ALA A 135 1.40 -5.91 16.13
N ARG A 136 2.00 -4.81 16.66
CA ARG A 136 1.89 -3.35 16.32
C ARG A 136 3.09 -2.72 15.56
N GLY A 137 2.87 -1.72 14.67
CA GLY A 137 3.90 -0.86 14.05
C GLY A 137 3.37 0.12 12.97
N MET A 138 4.12 1.19 12.65
CA MET A 138 3.83 2.26 11.65
C MET A 138 4.61 2.02 10.35
N HIS A 139 4.01 2.30 9.18
CA HIS A 139 4.59 1.89 7.88
C HIS A 139 4.44 2.97 6.79
N LEU A 140 5.40 3.02 5.88
CA LEU A 140 5.27 3.64 4.56
C LEU A 140 5.55 2.52 3.57
N LEU A 141 4.61 2.26 2.66
CA LEU A 141 4.64 1.12 1.76
C LEU A 141 4.51 1.62 0.32
N SER A 142 5.35 1.09 -0.55
CA SER A 142 5.18 1.08 -1.99
C SER A 142 5.27 -0.36 -2.50
N ALA A 143 4.75 -0.58 -3.70
CA ALA A 143 4.94 -1.81 -4.46
C ALA A 143 6.41 -2.17 -4.61
#